data_AF-A0AA40Y6W9-F1
#
_entry.id   AF-A0AA40Y6W9-F1
#
_cell.length_a   1.000
_cell.length_b   1.000
_cell.length_c   1.000
_cell.angle_alpha   90.00
_cell.angle_beta   90.00
_cell.angle_gamma   90.00
#
_symmetry.space_group_name_H-M   'P 1'
#
loop_
_entity.id
_entity.type
_entity.pdbx_description
1 polymer ?
#
loop_
_entity_poly.entity_id
_entity_poly.type
_entity_poly.pdbx_seq_one_letter_code
_entity_poly.pdbx_strand_id
1 'polypeptide(L)'
;MNLIDYAISQGGYGTPSCPVMRRLAHQTGCALRTLYMIARGHKLPGARLCRRIELATAGAVRRESLRPDVFGPAPSPVKGEATHAA
;
A
#
# COMPACT_ATOMS: atom_id res chain seq x y z
N MET A 1 -2.11 -1.56 8.64
CA MET A 1 -2.93 -0.35 8.50
C MET A 1 -3.10 -0.05 7.01
N ASN A 2 -4.33 0.10 6.52
CA ASN A 2 -4.60 0.55 5.14
C ASN A 2 -4.85 2.07 5.10
N LEU A 3 -5.14 2.61 3.91
CA LEU A 3 -5.38 4.05 3.69
C LEU A 3 -6.66 4.59 4.38
N ILE A 4 -7.70 3.77 4.54
CA ILE A 4 -8.93 4.14 5.27
C ILE A 4 -8.63 4.24 6.76
N ASP A 5 -7.95 3.23 7.32
CA ASP A 5 -7.54 3.21 8.72
C ASP A 5 -6.65 4.41 9.06
N TYR A 6 -5.71 4.74 8.18
CA TYR A 6 -4.88 5.93 8.28
C TYR A 6 -5.73 7.21 8.23
N ALA A 7 -6.69 7.30 7.32
CA ALA A 7 -7.56 8.47 7.26
C ALA A 7 -8.36 8.66 8.56
N ILE A 8 -8.84 7.57 9.15
CA ILE A 8 -9.58 7.58 10.42
C ILE A 8 -8.66 7.97 11.58
N SER A 9 -7.44 7.44 11.66
CA SER A 9 -6.49 7.76 12.73
C SER A 9 -6.04 9.22 12.73
N GLN A 10 -6.15 9.91 11.60
CA GLN A 10 -5.89 11.34 11.45
C GLN A 10 -7.15 12.21 11.62
N GLY A 11 -8.25 11.66 12.14
CA GLY A 11 -9.52 12.38 12.37
C GLY A 11 -10.40 12.55 11.12
N GLY A 12 -10.12 11.81 10.04
CA GLY A 12 -10.96 11.73 8.86
C GLY A 12 -11.96 10.58 8.90
N TYR A 13 -12.65 10.34 7.78
CA TYR A 13 -13.72 9.33 7.68
C TYR A 13 -13.55 8.34 6.51
N GLY A 14 -12.40 8.36 5.83
CA GLY A 14 -12.02 7.30 4.86
C GLY A 14 -12.91 7.13 3.61
N THR A 15 -13.79 8.08 3.29
CA THR A 15 -14.64 8.03 2.07
C THR A 15 -14.16 9.03 0.99
N PRO A 16 -14.73 9.03 -0.24
CA PRO A 16 -14.29 9.92 -1.32
C PRO A 16 -14.33 11.43 -1.03
N SER A 17 -15.11 11.89 -0.05
CA SER A 17 -15.14 13.29 0.38
C SER A 17 -14.13 13.61 1.49
N CYS A 18 -13.44 12.60 2.05
CA CYS A 18 -12.58 12.74 3.22
C CYS A 18 -11.45 13.76 3.02
N PRO A 19 -11.32 14.77 3.89
CA PRO A 19 -10.29 15.80 3.75
C PRO A 19 -8.87 15.24 3.91
N VAL A 20 -8.68 14.22 4.77
CA VAL A 20 -7.39 13.53 4.93
C VAL A 20 -7.02 12.79 3.64
N MET A 21 -7.98 12.08 3.03
CA MET A 21 -7.75 11.40 1.75
C MET A 21 -7.46 12.39 0.62
N ARG A 22 -8.13 13.55 0.60
CA ARG A 22 -7.86 14.62 -0.35
C ARG A 22 -6.45 15.19 -0.19
N ARG A 23 -6.03 15.47 1.05
CA ARG A 23 -4.66 15.93 1.35
C ARG A 23 -3.63 14.91 0.88
N LEU A 24 -3.85 13.63 1.19
CA LEU A 24 -2.96 12.55 0.77
C LEU A 24 -2.90 12.42 -0.76
N ALA A 25 -4.03 12.58 -1.45
CA ALA A 25 -4.10 12.61 -2.91
C ALA A 25 -3.20 13.72 -3.49
N HIS A 26 -3.26 14.93 -2.93
CA HIS A 26 -2.38 16.02 -3.34
C HIS A 26 -0.90 15.72 -3.09
N GLN A 27 -0.53 15.27 -1.88
CA GLN A 27 0.87 14.97 -1.53
C GLN A 27 1.46 13.85 -2.41
N THR A 28 0.66 12.83 -2.69
CA THR A 28 1.06 11.68 -3.52
C THR A 28 0.86 11.91 -5.02
N GLY A 29 0.37 13.09 -5.43
CA GLY A 29 0.10 13.43 -6.82
C GLY A 29 -0.76 12.40 -7.54
N CYS A 30 -1.75 11.85 -6.83
CA CYS A 30 -2.62 10.78 -7.27
C CYS A 30 -4.08 11.23 -7.16
N ALA A 31 -4.94 10.74 -8.03
CA ALA A 31 -6.37 11.04 -7.93
C ALA A 31 -6.96 10.40 -6.65
N LEU A 32 -7.80 11.16 -5.93
CA LEU A 32 -8.45 10.69 -4.70
C LEU A 32 -9.21 9.38 -4.93
N ARG A 33 -9.99 9.28 -6.02
CA ARG A 33 -10.70 8.06 -6.43
C ARG A 33 -9.76 6.86 -6.54
N THR A 34 -8.54 7.07 -7.06
CA THR A 34 -7.54 5.99 -7.16
C THR A 34 -7.08 5.54 -5.78
N LEU A 35 -6.76 6.47 -4.87
CA LEU A 35 -6.40 6.11 -3.50
C LEU A 35 -7.53 5.36 -2.77
N TYR A 36 -8.79 5.77 -2.98
CA TYR A 36 -9.95 5.09 -2.42
C TYR A 36 -10.08 3.65 -2.96
N MET A 37 -9.93 3.45 -4.28
CA MET A 37 -9.95 2.11 -4.88
C MET A 37 -8.79 1.23 -4.40
N ILE A 38 -7.62 1.80 -4.17
CA ILE A 38 -6.48 1.11 -3.55
C ILE A 38 -6.82 0.69 -2.13
N ALA A 39 -7.37 1.62 -1.33
CA ALA A 39 -7.76 1.35 0.06
C ALA A 39 -8.78 0.21 0.19
N ARG A 40 -9.68 0.11 -0.79
CA ARG A 40 -10.71 -0.94 -0.91
C ARG A 40 -10.20 -2.25 -1.50
N GLY A 41 -8.94 -2.32 -1.94
CA GLY A 41 -8.36 -3.49 -2.59
C GLY A 41 -8.82 -3.72 -4.04
N HIS A 42 -9.52 -2.76 -4.65
CA HIS A 42 -10.00 -2.86 -6.03
C HIS A 42 -8.95 -2.45 -7.07
N LYS A 43 -7.87 -1.80 -6.66
CA LYS A 43 -6.78 -1.37 -7.55
C LYS A 43 -5.43 -1.53 -6.86
N LEU A 44 -4.44 -2.01 -7.60
CA LEU A 44 -3.07 -2.10 -7.12
C LEU A 44 -2.28 -0.83 -7.46
N PRO A 45 -1.61 -0.21 -6.48
CA PRO A 45 -0.69 0.90 -6.75
C PRO A 45 0.58 0.38 -7.43
N GLY A 46 1.15 1.20 -8.32
CA GLY A 46 2.50 0.96 -8.84
C GLY A 46 3.57 1.26 -7.80
N ALA A 47 4.78 0.70 -7.96
CA ALA A 47 5.88 0.81 -6.99
C ALA A 47 6.24 2.26 -6.63
N ARG A 48 6.22 3.19 -7.61
CA ARG A 48 6.48 4.62 -7.36
C ARG A 48 5.40 5.25 -6.49
N LEU A 49 4.12 4.88 -6.69
CA LEU A 49 3.02 5.38 -5.87
C LEU A 49 3.09 4.83 -4.45
N CYS A 50 3.46 3.56 -4.27
CA CYS A 50 3.67 2.97 -2.94
C CYS A 50 4.70 3.78 -2.12
N ARG A 51 5.86 4.10 -2.72
CA ARG A 51 6.89 4.90 -2.06
C ARG A 51 6.39 6.30 -1.68
N ARG A 52 5.62 6.95 -2.56
CA ARG A 52 5.02 8.27 -2.27
C ARG A 52 4.02 8.21 -1.14
N ILE A 53 3.18 7.18 -1.09
CA ILE A 53 2.21 6.97 0.00
C ILE A 53 2.93 6.76 1.33
N GLU A 54 3.94 5.89 1.35
CA GLU A 54 4.72 5.62 2.56
C GLU A 54 5.40 6.88 3.10
N LEU A 55 6.05 7.66 2.22
CA LEU A 55 6.66 8.94 2.60
C LEU A 55 5.61 9.95 3.09
N ALA A 56 4.49 10.11 2.38
CA ALA A 56 3.44 11.07 2.76
C ALA A 56 2.72 10.72 4.07
N THR A 57 2.74 9.44 4.45
CA THR A 57 2.16 8.93 5.71
C THR A 57 3.21 8.74 6.81
N ALA A 58 4.45 9.20 6.61
CA ALA A 58 5.57 9.02 7.53
C ALA A 58 5.75 7.55 7.99
N GLY A 59 5.53 6.60 7.07
CA GLY A 59 5.65 5.17 7.34
C GLY A 59 4.43 4.51 7.99
N ALA A 60 3.37 5.24 8.30
CA ALA A 60 2.15 4.65 8.88
C ALA A 60 1.47 3.67 7.91
N VAL A 61 1.49 3.98 6.62
CA VAL A 61 1.07 3.05 5.55
C VAL A 61 2.30 2.59 4.79
N ARG A 62 2.77 1.38 5.14
CA ARG A 62 3.97 0.79 4.56
C ARG A 62 3.75 0.27 3.14
N ARG A 63 4.76 0.39 2.29
CA ARG A 63 4.71 -0.12 0.90
C ARG A 63 4.53 -1.64 0.84
N GLU A 64 5.03 -2.37 1.84
CA GLU A 64 4.86 -3.84 1.95
C GLU A 64 3.40 -4.23 2.20
N SER A 65 2.62 -3.38 2.87
CA SER A 65 1.18 -3.58 3.04
C SER A 65 0.37 -3.27 1.78
N LEU A 66 0.89 -2.40 0.91
CA LEU A 66 0.25 -2.02 -0.35
C LEU A 66 0.53 -3.00 -1.49
N ARG A 67 1.76 -3.50 -1.56
CA ARG A 67 2.26 -4.42 -2.59
C ARG A 67 3.21 -5.46 -1.97
N PRO A 68 2.68 -6.44 -1.22
CA PRO A 68 3.49 -7.49 -0.63
C PRO A 68 4.20 -8.33 -1.70
N ASP A 69 3.61 -8.43 -2.89
CA ASP A 69 4.19 -9.11 -4.06
C ASP A 69 5.47 -8.43 -4.60
N VAL A 70 5.65 -7.12 -4.36
CA VAL A 70 6.82 -6.35 -4.85
C VAL A 70 7.82 -6.05 -3.73
N PHE A 71 7.31 -5.72 -2.54
CA PHE A 71 8.14 -5.24 -1.43
C PHE A 71 8.19 -6.23 -0.26
N GLY A 72 7.42 -7.31 -0.31
CA GLY A 72 7.51 -8.37 0.68
C GLY A 72 8.88 -9.06 0.67
N PRO A 73 9.18 -9.86 1.71
CA PRO A 73 10.37 -10.67 1.71
C PRO A 73 10.39 -11.55 0.46
N ALA A 74 11.58 -11.74 -0.13
CA ALA A 74 11.75 -12.71 -1.21
C ALA A 74 11.22 -14.08 -0.71
N PRO A 75 10.51 -14.83 -1.57
CA PRO A 75 10.12 -16.18 -1.18
C PRO A 75 11.37 -16.94 -0.77
N SER A 76 11.37 -17.53 0.43
CA SER A 76 12.47 -18.37 0.89
C SER A 76 12.76 -19.40 -0.19
N PRO A 77 14.03 -19.67 -0.53
CA PRO A 77 14.34 -20.74 -1.46
C PRO A 77 13.74 -22.02 -0.89
N VAL A 78 12.74 -22.57 -1.59
CA VAL A 78 12.26 -23.92 -1.33
C VAL A 78 13.51 -24.79 -1.41
N LYS A 79 13.87 -25.41 -0.29
CA LYS A 79 14.98 -26.35 -0.20
C LYS A 79 14.58 -27.54 -1.05
N GLY A 80 14.87 -27.47 -2.35
CA GLY A 80 14.65 -28.54 -3.30
C GLY A 80 15.43 -29.75 -2.84
N GLU A 81 14.69 -30.77 -2.42
CA GLU A 81 14.94 -32.19 -2.60
C GLU A 81 16.31 -32.52 -3.22
N ALA A 82 17.28 -32.79 -2.36
CA ALA A 82 18.42 -33.60 -2.74
C ALA A 82 17.97 -35.06 -2.59
N THR A 83 17.59 -35.72 -3.68
CA THR A 83 17.82 -37.17 -3.92
C THR A 83 17.19 -37.62 -5.24
N HIS A 84 18.03 -37.84 -6.25
CA HIS A 84 17.93 -38.89 -7.26
C HIS A 84 19.24 -38.83 -8.07
N ALA A 85 19.97 -39.88 -8.39
CA ALA A 85 20.06 -41.27 -7.96
C ALA A 85 21.45 -41.73 -8.45
N ALA A 86 22.09 -42.67 -7.73
CA ALA A 86 23.27 -43.37 -8.20
C ALA A 86 22.90 -44.43 -9.24
#